data_AF-A0A7J4CUL5-F1
#
_entry.id   AF-A0A7J4CUL5-F1
#
_cell.length_a   1.000
_cell.length_b   1.000
_cell.length_c   1.000
_cell.angle_alpha   90.00
_cell.angle_beta   90.00
_cell.angle_gamma   90.00
#
_symmetry.space_group_name_H-M   'P 1'
#
loop_
_entity.id
_entity.type
_entity.pdbx_description
1 polymer ?
#
loop_
_entity_poly.entity_id
_entity_poly.type
_entity_poly.pdbx_seq_one_letter_code
_entity_poly.pdbx_strand_id
1 'polypeptide(L)' 'MTDLVMKTSAGDISLKLYTDKCPETTTNFLKLVDSGYYDGLHFHRVIEDFMLQGGCPHSS' A
#
# COMPACT_ATOMS: atom_id res chain seq x y z
N MET A 1 5.02 -10.32 12.22
CA MET A 1 5.31 -9.90 10.84
C MET A 1 4.28 -10.51 9.90
N THR A 2 3.90 -9.79 8.85
CA THR A 2 2.92 -10.23 7.85
C THR A 2 3.43 -9.89 6.46
N ASP A 3 3.37 -10.84 5.52
CA ASP A 3 3.81 -10.65 4.14
C ASP A 3 2.58 -10.53 3.21
N LEU A 4 2.67 -9.65 2.23
CA LEU A 4 1.61 -9.40 1.25
C LEU A 4 2.17 -8.98 -0.11
N VAL A 5 1.35 -9.13 -1.16
CA VAL A 5 1.71 -8.75 -2.53
C VAL A 5 0.74 -7.69 -3.04
N MET A 6 1.27 -6.53 -3.41
CA MET A 6 0.53 -5.49 -4.10
C MET A 6 0.66 -5.70 -5.61
N LYS A 7 -0.47 -5.98 -6.27
CA LYS A 7 -0.52 -6.12 -7.72
C LYS A 7 -0.66 -4.74 -8.35
N THR A 8 0.24 -4.40 -9.26
CA THR A 8 0.18 -3.13 -10.00
C THR A 8 0.25 -3.39 -11.50
N SER A 9 -0.11 -2.39 -12.31
CA SER A 9 0.02 -2.47 -13.77
C SER A 9 1.48 -2.57 -14.25
N ALA A 10 2.45 -2.17 -13.42
CA ALA A 10 3.88 -2.24 -13.73
C ALA A 10 4.56 -3.49 -13.14
N GLY A 11 3.82 -4.37 -12.46
CA GLY A 11 4.32 -5.58 -11.84
C GLY A 11 3.90 -5.75 -10.37
N ASP A 12 4.28 -6.87 -9.78
CA ASP A 12 3.95 -7.22 -8.40
C ASP A 12 5.03 -6.68 -7.44
N ILE A 13 4.59 -6.08 -6.34
CA ILE A 13 5.45 -5.56 -5.27
C ILE A 13 5.22 -6.40 -4.01
N SER A 14 6.25 -7.08 -3.52
CA SER A 14 6.20 -7.80 -2.25
C SER A 14 6.49 -6.87 -1.07
N LEU A 15 5.60 -6.87 -0.07
CA LEU A 15 5.68 -6.01 1.11
C LEU A 15 5.72 -6.88 2.37
N LYS A 16 6.62 -6.53 3.30
CA LYS A 16 6.70 -7.13 4.62
C LYS A 16 6.34 -6.10 5.69
N LEU A 17 5.28 -6.38 6.43
CA LEU A 17 4.81 -5.53 7.52
C LEU A 17 5.41 -5.99 8.86
N TYR A 18 6.04 -5.06 9.57
CA TYR A 18 6.54 -5.25 10.92
C TYR A 18 5.42 -5.05 11.96
N THR A 19 4.46 -5.97 11.96
CA THR A 19 3.27 -5.92 12.83
C THR A 19 3.58 -5.92 14.32
N ASP A 20 4.75 -6.44 14.70
CA ASP A 20 5.31 -6.41 16.05
C ASP A 20 5.81 -5.02 16.47
N LYS A 21 6.33 -4.22 15.53
CA LYS A 21 6.89 -2.89 15.80
C LYS A 21 5.88 -1.77 15.66
N CYS A 22 4.94 -1.89 14.71
CA CYS A 22 3.95 -0.86 14.42
C CYS A 22 2.54 -1.48 14.35
N PRO A 23 2.02 -2.05 15.46
CA PRO A 23 0.79 -2.82 15.46
C PRO A 23 -0.44 -2.01 15.02
N GLU A 24 -0.58 -0.77 15.47
CA GLU A 24 -1.74 0.07 15.10
C GLU A 24 -1.74 0.43 13.61
N THR A 25 -0.61 0.90 13.09
CA THR A 25 -0.47 1.29 11.68
C THR A 25 -0.68 0.10 10.76
N THR A 26 -0.04 -1.04 11.07
CA THR A 26 -0.17 -2.25 10.27
C THR A 26 -1.58 -2.84 10.34
N THR A 27 -2.24 -2.78 11.50
CA THR A 27 -3.64 -3.23 11.63
C THR A 27 -4.59 -2.37 10.82
N ASN A 28 -4.43 -1.04 10.85
CA ASN A 28 -5.24 -0.15 10.02
C ASN A 28 -5.03 -0.42 8.53
N PHE A 29 -3.77 -0.59 8.11
CA PHE A 29 -3.44 -0.92 6.72
C PHE A 29 -4.07 -2.25 6.28
N LEU A 30 -3.93 -3.31 7.07
CA LEU A 30 -4.51 -4.62 6.77
C LEU A 30 -6.03 -4.57 6.67
N LYS A 31 -6.71 -3.83 7.55
CA LYS A 31 -8.17 -3.63 7.47
C LYS A 31 -8.60 -3.02 6.14
N LEU A 32 -7.85 -2.03 5.63
CA LEU A 32 -8.14 -1.39 4.34
C LEU A 32 -7.83 -2.32 3.17
N VAL A 33 -6.80 -3.16 3.28
CA VAL A 33 -6.49 -4.22 2.29
C VAL A 33 -7.64 -5.23 2.23
N ASP A 34 -8.08 -5.75 3.37
CA ASP A 34 -9.16 -6.75 3.44
C ASP A 34 -10.50 -6.22 2.92
N SER A 35 -10.74 -4.91 2.99
CA SER A 35 -11.94 -4.27 2.44
C SER A 35 -11.82 -3.93 0.94
N GLY A 36 -10.70 -4.25 0.28
CA GLY A 36 -10.45 -3.89 -1.12
C GLY A 36 -10.29 -2.38 -1.36
N TYR A 37 -9.98 -1.59 -0.31
CA TYR A 37 -9.96 -0.12 -0.40
C TYR A 37 -8.92 0.40 -1.40
N TYR A 38 -7.80 -0.30 -1.54
CA TYR A 38 -6.69 0.10 -2.42
C TYR A 38 -6.87 -0.36 -3.88
N ASP A 39 -7.90 -1.15 -4.17
CA ASP A 39 -8.10 -1.71 -5.51
C ASP A 39 -8.47 -0.62 -6.52
N GLY A 40 -7.78 -0.62 -7.65
CA GLY A 40 -7.99 0.37 -8.72
C GLY A 40 -7.42 1.77 -8.45
N LEU A 41 -6.77 1.99 -7.30
CA LEU A 41 -6.08 3.25 -7.02
C LEU A 41 -4.77 3.37 -7.80
N HIS A 42 -4.37 4.61 -8.10
CA HIS A 42 -3.12 4.91 -8.77
C HIS A 42 -2.13 5.62 -7.84
N PHE A 43 -0.85 5.60 -8.22
CA PHE A 43 0.17 6.44 -7.60
C PHE A 43 0.03 7.87 -8.15
N HIS A 44 -0.66 8.73 -7.40
CA HIS A 44 -0.91 10.12 -7.82
C HIS A 44 0.34 11.01 -7.70
N ARG A 45 1.39 10.55 -7.03
CA ARG A 45 2.65 11.28 -6.93
C ARG A 45 3.84 10.36 -7.09
N VAL A 46 4.63 10.64 -8.12
CA VAL A 46 5.84 9.89 -8.50
C VAL A 46 6.98 10.88 -8.63
N ILE A 47 8.04 10.68 -7.84
CA ILE A 47 9.25 11.50 -7.89
C ILE A 47 10.44 10.58 -8.09
N GLU A 48 11.13 10.79 -9.20
CA GLU A 48 12.35 10.08 -9.57
C GLU A 48 13.41 10.23 -8.47
N ASP A 49 14.13 9.14 -8.21
CA ASP A 49 15.14 9.04 -7.14
C ASP A 49 14.65 9.35 -5.72
N PHE A 50 13.32 9.33 -5.49
CA PHE A 50 12.76 9.59 -4.16
C PHE A 50 11.70 8.58 -3.75
N MET A 51 10.47 8.69 -4.29
CA MET A 51 9.34 7.87 -3.81
C MET A 51 8.15 7.82 -4.75
N LEU A 52 7.30 6.82 -4.50
CA LEU A 52 5.95 6.67 -5.04
C LEU A 52 4.96 6.82 -3.89
N GLN A 53 3.95 7.67 -4.05
CA GLN A 53 2.89 7.88 -3.07
C GLN A 53 1.52 7.59 -3.70
N GLY A 54 0.73 6.81 -2.98
CA GLY A 54 -0.60 6.34 -3.39
C GLY A 54 -1.54 6.22 -2.18
N GLY A 55 -2.65 5.50 -2.36
CA GLY A 55 -3.61 5.22 -1.28
C GLY A 55 -4.65 6.32 -1.03
N CYS A 56 -4.80 7.29 -1.96
CA CYS A 56 -5.84 8.31 -1.91
C CYS A 56 -6.87 8.06 -3.02
N PRO A 57 -8.16 7.82 -2.69
CA PRO A 57 -9.21 7.60 -3.67
C PRO A 57 -9.71 8.89 -4.35
N HIS A 58 -9.49 10.04 -3.72
CA HIS A 58 -9.94 11.35 -4.23
C HIS A 58 -8.83 12.13 -4.92
N SER A 59 -7.66 11.53 -5.12
CA SER A 59 -6.62 12.17 -5.91
C SER A 59 -6.97 12.01 -7.38
N SER A 60 -7.25 13.12 -8.04
CA SER A 60 -7.41 13.21 -9.49
C SER A 60 -6.07 13.19 -10.22
#